data_AF-A0AAE6I5U9-F1
#
_entry.id   AF-A0AAE6I5U9-F1
#
_cell.length_a   1.000
_cell.length_b   1.000
_cell.length_c   1.000
_cell.angle_alpha   90.00
_cell.angle_beta   90.00
_cell.angle_gamma   90.00
#
_symmetry.space_group_name_H-M   'P 1'
#
loop_
_entity.id
_entity.type
_entity.pdbx_description
1 polymer ?
#
loop_
_entity_poly.entity_id
_entity_poly.type
_entity_poly.pdbx_seq_one_letter_code
_entity_poly.pdbx_strand_id
1 'polypeptide(L)'
;MEIIKKSGKLEYFDERKLKTSIANSARDTEGVHLTESDLNAIVKDIKNIIKNIRKDNEKTSSYELIGIINDVLIKNKFHKVLKEFVAFKDKR
;
A
#
# COMPACT_ATOMS: atom_id res chain seq x y z
N MET A 1 11.02 5.24 -7.88
CA MET A 1 10.77 3.80 -8.08
C MET A 1 9.61 3.62 -9.05
N GLU A 2 9.73 2.62 -9.91
CA GLU A 2 8.71 2.24 -10.89
C GLU A 2 8.03 0.94 -10.43
N ILE A 3 6.74 0.84 -10.70
CA ILE A 3 5.90 -0.31 -10.43
C ILE A 3 5.62 -1.03 -11.74
N ILE A 4 6.03 -2.29 -11.81
CA ILE A 4 5.64 -3.20 -12.90
C ILE A 4 4.19 -3.64 -12.62
N LYS A 5 3.25 -3.21 -13.47
CA LYS A 5 1.83 -3.57 -13.38
C LYS A 5 1.62 -5.06 -13.69
N LYS A 6 0.46 -5.60 -13.30
CA LYS A 6 0.07 -6.98 -13.66
C LYS A 6 0.12 -7.22 -15.19
N SER A 7 -0.13 -6.18 -15.98
CA SER A 7 -0.04 -6.18 -17.44
C SER A 7 1.39 -6.06 -18.01
N GLY A 8 2.41 -5.92 -17.17
CA GLY A 8 3.80 -5.68 -17.57
C GLY A 8 4.14 -4.22 -17.85
N LYS A 9 3.15 -3.30 -17.88
CA LYS A 9 3.40 -1.86 -18.05
C LYS A 9 4.19 -1.30 -16.85
N LEU A 10 5.02 -0.30 -17.11
CA LEU A 10 5.70 0.48 -16.06
C LEU A 10 4.86 1.71 -15.68
N GLU A 11 4.76 1.98 -14.38
CA GLU A 11 4.13 3.18 -13.83
C GLU A 11 4.99 3.72 -12.69
N TYR A 12 5.20 5.04 -12.62
CA TYR A 12 5.86 5.63 -11.45
C TYR A 12 5.02 5.42 -10.19
N PHE A 13 5.68 5.05 -9.10
CA PHE A 13 5.02 4.93 -7.81
C PHE A 13 4.50 6.29 -7.34
N ASP A 14 3.19 6.42 -7.16
CA ASP A 14 2.53 7.62 -6.66
C ASP A 14 2.03 7.41 -5.23
N GLU A 15 2.71 8.05 -4.28
CA GLU A 15 2.39 8.03 -2.86
C GLU A 15 0.99 8.53 -2.58
N ARG A 16 0.50 9.52 -3.34
CA ARG A 16 -0.84 10.09 -3.14
C ARG A 16 -1.89 9.06 -3.50
N LYS A 17 -1.70 8.32 -4.60
CA LYS A 17 -2.61 7.22 -4.97
C LYS A 17 -2.67 6.15 -3.90
N LEU A 18 -1.52 5.79 -3.31
CA LEU A 18 -1.47 4.80 -2.23
C LEU A 18 -2.19 5.31 -0.98
N LYS A 19 -1.89 6.54 -0.52
CA LYS A 19 -2.58 7.17 0.61
C LYS A 19 -4.08 7.18 0.41
N THR A 20 -4.56 7.68 -0.74
CA THR A 20 -5.99 7.73 -1.06
C THR A 20 -6.62 6.34 -1.03
N SER A 21 -5.93 5.32 -1.56
CA SER A 21 -6.45 3.96 -1.55
C SER A 21 -6.61 3.41 -0.13
N ILE A 22 -5.64 3.65 0.77
CA ILE A 22 -5.70 3.20 2.17
C ILE A 22 -6.74 3.99 2.96
N ALA A 23 -6.78 5.31 2.75
CA ALA A 23 -7.74 6.20 3.41
C ALA A 23 -9.19 5.84 3.05
N ASN A 24 -9.46 5.51 1.78
CA ASN A 24 -10.78 5.05 1.37
C ASN A 24 -11.15 3.73 2.05
N SER A 25 -10.24 2.75 2.08
CA SER A 25 -10.49 1.49 2.79
C SER A 25 -10.74 1.69 4.29
N ALA A 26 -10.06 2.63 4.93
CA ALA A 26 -10.32 2.97 6.33
C ALA A 26 -11.69 3.64 6.50
N ARG A 27 -12.08 4.55 5.60
CA ARG A 27 -13.40 5.21 5.63
C ARG A 27 -14.54 4.21 5.47
N ASP A 28 -14.34 3.18 4.65
CA ASP A 28 -15.32 2.13 4.39
C ASP A 28 -15.31 1.05 5.51
N THR A 29 -14.41 1.16 6.49
CA THR A 29 -14.30 0.25 7.62
C THR A 29 -14.93 0.85 8.88
N GLU A 30 -15.97 0.20 9.41
CA GLU A 30 -16.65 0.64 10.63
C GLU A 30 -15.72 0.72 11.86
N GLY A 31 -15.77 1.86 12.55
CA GLY A 31 -15.03 2.12 13.78
C GLY A 31 -13.53 2.29 13.59
N VAL A 32 -13.05 2.54 12.36
CA VAL A 32 -11.64 2.82 12.08
C VAL A 32 -11.49 4.23 11.51
N HIS A 33 -10.57 4.99 12.10
CA HIS A 33 -10.18 6.30 11.61
C HIS A 33 -8.65 6.35 11.50
N LEU A 34 -8.15 6.68 10.32
CA LEU A 34 -6.74 6.96 10.10
C LEU A 34 -6.56 8.46 9.94
N THR A 35 -5.65 9.03 10.72
CA THR A 35 -5.21 10.41 10.57
C THR A 35 -4.25 10.56 9.40
N GLU A 36 -3.99 11.80 8.97
CA GLU A 36 -2.95 12.07 7.98
C GLU A 36 -1.57 11.60 8.47
N SER A 37 -1.29 11.68 9.77
CA SER A 37 -0.05 11.17 10.37
C SER A 37 0.05 9.65 10.25
N ASP A 38 -1.03 8.91 10.47
CA ASP A 38 -1.06 7.46 10.30
C ASP A 38 -0.80 7.07 8.85
N LEU A 39 -1.47 7.74 7.90
CA LEU A 39 -1.28 7.51 6.47
C LEU A 39 0.16 7.80 6.03
N ASN A 40 0.75 8.87 6.55
CA ASN A 40 2.16 9.20 6.33
C ASN A 40 3.11 8.13 6.85
N ALA A 41 2.87 7.64 8.07
CA ALA A 41 3.68 6.57 8.67
C ALA A 41 3.60 5.28 7.84
N ILE A 42 2.39 4.84 7.49
CA ILE A 42 2.15 3.63 6.69
C ILE A 42 2.87 3.72 5.33
N VAL A 43 2.71 4.83 4.61
CA VAL A 43 3.35 4.99 3.29
C VAL A 43 4.87 5.08 3.39
N LYS A 44 5.39 5.73 4.44
CA LYS A 44 6.83 5.77 4.71
C LYS A 44 7.39 4.38 4.98
N ASP A 45 6.70 3.56 5.77
CA ASP A 45 7.11 2.18 6.08
C ASP A 45 7.14 1.31 4.82
N ILE A 46 6.10 1.38 3.99
CA ILE A 46 6.03 0.68 2.71
C ILE A 46 7.22 1.06 1.82
N LYS A 47 7.51 2.36 1.70
CA LYS A 47 8.64 2.84 0.90
C LYS A 47 9.98 2.35 1.45
N ASN A 48 10.16 2.38 2.76
CA ASN A 48 11.38 1.92 3.40
C ASN A 48 11.60 0.43 3.16
N ILE A 49 10.55 -0.38 3.28
CA ILE A 49 10.63 -1.82 3.00
C ILE A 49 11.00 -2.06 1.52
N ILE A 50 10.36 -1.37 0.57
CA ILE A 50 10.69 -1.51 -0.85
C ILE A 50 12.15 -1.12 -1.11
N LYS A 51 12.60 0.02 -0.57
CA LYS A 51 14.00 0.47 -0.70
C LYS A 51 14.98 -0.54 -0.11
N ASN A 52 14.67 -1.13 1.04
CA ASN A 52 15.54 -2.12 1.67
C ASN A 52 15.64 -3.42 0.86
N ILE A 53 14.53 -3.87 0.26
CA ILE A 53 14.50 -5.08 -0.58
C ILE A 53 15.24 -4.82 -1.91
N ARG A 54 15.02 -3.66 -2.51
CA ARG A 54 15.52 -3.36 -3.86
C ARG A 54 16.89 -2.72 -3.91
N LYS A 55 17.35 -2.12 -2.82
CA LYS A 55 18.63 -1.40 -2.73
C LYS A 55 18.74 -0.40 -3.88
N ASP A 56 19.63 -0.64 -4.84
CA ASP A 56 19.90 0.22 -5.99
C ASP A 56 18.93 -0.01 -7.17
N ASN A 57 18.10 -1.05 -7.13
CA ASN A 57 17.12 -1.32 -8.18
C ASN A 57 15.86 -0.46 -7.98
N GLU A 58 15.50 0.34 -8.97
CA GLU A 58 14.35 1.23 -8.84
C GLU A 58 12.99 0.56 -9.14
N LYS A 59 12.94 -0.73 -9.45
CA LYS A 59 11.72 -1.42 -9.91
C LYS A 59 11.16 -2.39 -8.87
N THR A 60 9.84 -2.39 -8.68
CA THR A 60 9.14 -3.44 -7.93
C THR A 60 7.86 -3.86 -8.64
N SER A 61 7.39 -5.10 -8.43
CA SER A 61 6.14 -5.55 -9.04
C SER A 61 4.92 -5.10 -8.24
N SER A 62 3.77 -5.02 -8.91
CA SER A 62 2.49 -4.77 -8.22
C SER A 62 2.15 -5.87 -7.21
N TYR A 63 2.57 -7.10 -7.46
CA TYR A 63 2.36 -8.23 -6.54
C TYR A 63 3.16 -8.04 -5.25
N GLU A 64 4.44 -7.67 -5.35
CA GLU A 64 5.27 -7.38 -4.18
C GLU A 64 4.78 -6.15 -3.43
N LEU A 65 4.38 -5.09 -4.15
CA LEU A 65 3.81 -3.91 -3.51
C LEU A 65 2.57 -4.27 -2.67
N ILE A 66 1.68 -5.12 -3.19
CA ILE A 66 0.51 -5.61 -2.44
C ILE A 66 0.95 -6.42 -1.21
N GLY A 67 1.91 -7.34 -1.36
CA GLY A 67 2.45 -8.12 -0.23
C GLY A 67 3.01 -7.23 0.88
N ILE A 68 3.76 -6.18 0.52
CA ILE A 68 4.34 -5.22 1.46
C ILE A 68 3.24 -4.39 2.14
N ILE A 69 2.22 -3.94 1.40
CA ILE A 69 1.07 -3.23 1.99
C ILE A 69 0.39 -4.12 3.04
N ASN A 70 0.15 -5.39 2.73
CA ASN A 70 -0.47 -6.33 3.64
C ASN A 70 0.34 -6.48 4.93
N ASP A 71 1.65 -6.70 4.81
CA ASP A 71 2.57 -6.83 5.94
C ASP A 71 2.57 -5.58 6.83
N VAL A 72 2.64 -4.39 6.23
CA VAL A 72 2.63 -3.11 6.98
C VAL A 72 1.30 -2.91 7.71
N LEU A 73 0.16 -3.16 7.08
CA LEU A 73 -1.14 -3.02 7.74
C LEU A 73 -1.33 -4.05 8.86
N ILE A 74 -0.84 -5.28 8.69
CA ILE A 74 -0.82 -6.31 9.75
C ILE A 74 0.04 -5.85 10.94
N LYS A 75 1.26 -5.39 10.69
CA LYS A 75 2.19 -4.94 11.74
C LYS A 75 1.64 -3.77 12.54
N ASN A 76 0.93 -2.87 11.89
CA ASN A 76 0.28 -1.72 12.51
C ASN A 76 -1.13 -2.05 13.08
N LYS A 77 -1.53 -3.34 13.13
CA LYS A 77 -2.81 -3.83 13.67
C LYS A 77 -4.05 -3.30 12.95
N PHE A 78 -3.91 -2.84 11.70
CA PHE A 78 -5.01 -2.36 10.85
C PHE A 78 -5.67 -3.50 10.05
N HIS A 79 -5.96 -4.63 10.70
CA HIS A 79 -6.49 -5.83 10.05
C HIS A 79 -7.82 -5.60 9.32
N LYS A 80 -8.70 -4.76 9.90
CA LYS A 80 -9.99 -4.43 9.27
C LYS A 80 -9.80 -3.60 7.98
N VAL A 81 -8.90 -2.62 8.01
CA VAL A 81 -8.54 -1.82 6.83
C VAL A 81 -7.93 -2.69 5.74
N LEU A 82 -7.06 -3.63 6.12
CA LEU A 82 -6.48 -4.59 5.18
C LEU A 82 -7.58 -5.42 4.48
N LYS A 83 -8.55 -5.93 5.24
CA LYS A 83 -9.65 -6.72 4.68
C LYS A 83 -10.41 -5.93 3.62
N GLU A 84 -10.73 -4.67 3.90
CA GLU A 84 -11.42 -3.79 2.95
C GLU A 84 -10.53 -3.44 1.75
N PHE A 85 -9.24 -3.16 1.98
CA PHE A 85 -8.27 -2.87 0.92
C PHE A 85 -8.15 -4.02 -0.09
N VAL A 86 -8.05 -5.27 0.38
CA VAL A 86 -7.97 -6.45 -0.49
C VAL A 86 -9.29 -6.69 -1.22
N ALA A 87 -10.43 -6.61 -0.51
CA ALA A 87 -11.75 -6.81 -1.12
C ALA A 87 -12.03 -5.82 -2.26
N PHE A 88 -11.56 -4.57 -2.13
CA PHE A 88 -11.65 -3.57 -3.19
C PHE A 88 -10.77 -3.90 -4.41
N LYS A 89 -9.60 -4.51 -4.20
CA LYS A 89 -8.68 -4.89 -5.28
C LYS A 89 -9.17 -6.11 -6.06
N ASP A 90 -9.90 -7.03 -5.44
CA ASP A 90 -10.44 -8.21 -6.12
C ASP A 90 -11.64 -7.88 -7.02
N LYS A 91 -12.30 -6.73 -6.79
CA LYS A 91 -13.41 -6.23 -7.61
C LYS A 91 -12.96 -5.51 -8.90
N ARG A 92 -11.65 -5.37 -9.16
CA ARG A 92 -11.08 -4.59 -10.29
C ARG A 92 -10.08 -5.39 -11.11
#